data_AF-A0A7J2ZBP6-F1
#
_entry.id   AF-A0A7J2ZBP6-F1
#
_cell.length_a   1.000
_cell.length_b   1.000
_cell.length_c   1.000
_cell.angle_alpha   90.00
_cell.angle_beta   90.00
_cell.angle_gamma   90.00
#
_symmetry.space_group_name_H-M   'P 1'
#
loop_
_entity.id
_entity.type
_entity.pdbx_description
1 polymer ?
#
loop_
_entity_poly.entity_id
_entity_poly.type
_entity_poly.pdbx_seq_one_letter_code
_entity_poly.pdbx_strand_id
1 'polypeptide(L)'
;VMIGDAGRLNYPGQVVGCDYSNAKSIAEDVEGFLFIGGGRFHALGLALATSKPTVVADPYEKRAYQIDEEAQKIQKQRWASIQEAHKAKTFAVLVGLKPGQKRLEEALTVREKLEKAGKDAYIFAIREITPEMVMDFPTVDAYVNTACPRISLDAPSKFQKPMLTLNEALVVVGEISWKELCKKGFF
;
A
#
# COMPACT_ATOMS: atom_id res chain seq x y z
N VAL A 1 -21.48 -12.94 13.13
CA VAL A 1 -20.88 -12.52 11.85
C VAL A 1 -21.29 -11.08 11.60
N MET A 2 -20.34 -10.17 11.45
CA MET A 2 -20.60 -8.77 11.12
C MET A 2 -20.19 -8.49 9.68
N ILE A 3 -20.93 -7.60 9.01
CA ILE A 3 -20.63 -7.13 7.66
C ILE A 3 -20.53 -5.61 7.77
N GLY A 4 -19.33 -5.07 7.60
CA GLY A 4 -19.11 -3.64 7.72
C GLY A 4 -19.55 -2.87 6.48
N ASP A 5 -20.03 -1.65 6.70
CA ASP A 5 -20.42 -0.72 5.65
C ASP A 5 -19.96 0.68 6.04
N ALA A 6 -19.08 1.25 5.23
CA ALA A 6 -18.57 2.61 5.38
C ALA A 6 -19.23 3.60 4.40
N GLY A 7 -20.19 3.14 3.58
CA GLY A 7 -20.89 3.97 2.59
C GLY A 7 -20.03 4.45 1.42
N ARG A 8 -18.84 3.86 1.22
CA ARG A 8 -17.88 4.26 0.17
C ARG A 8 -17.89 3.37 -1.06
N LEU A 9 -18.23 2.10 -0.88
CA LEU A 9 -18.29 1.09 -1.93
C LEU A 9 -19.75 0.76 -2.25
N ASN A 10 -19.97 0.04 -3.35
CA ASN A 10 -21.33 -0.25 -3.82
C ASN A 10 -22.10 -1.19 -2.90
N TYR A 11 -21.41 -2.04 -2.13
CA TYR A 11 -22.03 -3.05 -1.30
C TYR A 11 -21.35 -3.17 0.08
N PRO A 12 -22.13 -3.43 1.14
CA PRO A 12 -21.59 -3.84 2.43
C PRO A 12 -20.65 -5.05 2.30
N GLY A 13 -19.56 -5.07 3.08
CA GLY A 13 -18.56 -6.13 3.07
C GLY A 13 -17.68 -6.20 1.81
N GLN A 14 -17.99 -5.41 0.77
CA GLN A 14 -17.12 -5.32 -0.39
C GLN A 14 -15.77 -4.72 0.00
N VAL A 15 -14.69 -5.28 -0.53
CA VAL A 15 -13.35 -4.70 -0.51
C VAL A 15 -12.81 -4.65 -1.92
N VAL A 16 -11.96 -3.67 -2.21
CA VAL A 16 -11.17 -3.62 -3.44
C VAL A 16 -9.71 -3.38 -3.08
N GLY A 17 -8.82 -3.62 -4.04
CA GLY A 17 -7.37 -3.55 -3.83
C GLY A 17 -6.83 -2.26 -3.21
N CYS A 18 -7.58 -1.16 -3.30
CA CYS A 18 -7.25 0.15 -2.77
C CYS A 18 -8.22 0.69 -1.72
N ASP A 19 -9.27 -0.05 -1.34
CA ASP A 19 -10.26 0.40 -0.35
C ASP A 19 -10.75 -0.76 0.53
N TYR A 20 -10.40 -0.67 1.80
CA TYR A 20 -10.77 -1.62 2.87
C TYR A 20 -11.64 -0.94 3.95
N SER A 21 -12.26 0.21 3.64
CA SER A 21 -13.04 1.00 4.60
C SER A 21 -14.17 0.22 5.26
N ASN A 22 -14.88 -0.61 4.49
CA ASN A 22 -15.92 -1.51 5.01
C ASN A 22 -15.37 -2.49 6.06
N ALA A 23 -14.16 -3.02 5.90
CA ALA A 23 -13.58 -3.90 6.89
C ALA A 23 -13.10 -3.11 8.12
N LYS A 24 -12.48 -1.94 7.89
CA LYS A 24 -12.01 -1.07 8.98
C LYS A 24 -13.13 -0.58 9.88
N SER A 25 -14.34 -0.38 9.37
CA SER A 25 -15.47 0.12 10.17
C SER A 25 -15.95 -0.84 11.26
N ILE A 26 -15.58 -2.12 11.18
CA ILE A 26 -15.95 -3.16 12.17
C ILE A 26 -14.72 -3.82 12.82
N ALA A 27 -13.51 -3.35 12.53
CA ALA A 27 -12.27 -4.04 12.93
C ALA A 27 -12.05 -4.11 14.46
N GLU A 28 -12.58 -3.14 15.21
CA GLU A 28 -12.51 -3.12 16.67
C GLU A 28 -13.52 -4.09 17.31
N ASP A 29 -14.63 -4.40 16.61
CA ASP A 29 -15.71 -5.24 17.10
C ASP A 29 -15.54 -6.73 16.74
N VAL A 30 -14.51 -7.07 15.97
CA VAL A 30 -14.24 -8.44 15.51
C VAL A 30 -12.83 -8.91 15.86
N GLU A 31 -12.70 -10.22 16.07
CA GLU A 31 -11.42 -10.87 16.37
C GLU A 31 -10.63 -11.24 15.11
N GLY A 32 -11.28 -11.32 13.95
CA GLY A 32 -10.67 -11.67 12.68
C GLY A 32 -11.66 -11.55 11.51
N PHE A 33 -11.16 -11.76 10.30
CA PHE A 33 -11.92 -11.63 9.07
C PHE A 33 -11.97 -12.93 8.25
N LEU A 34 -13.11 -13.18 7.63
CA LEU A 34 -13.29 -14.18 6.59
C LEU A 34 -13.41 -13.46 5.24
N PHE A 35 -12.40 -13.59 4.39
CA PHE A 35 -12.45 -13.11 3.01
C PHE A 35 -12.98 -14.22 2.10
N ILE A 36 -14.06 -13.94 1.36
CA ILE A 36 -14.64 -14.89 0.39
C ILE A 36 -14.26 -14.44 -1.01
N GLY A 37 -13.44 -15.23 -1.70
CA GLY A 37 -13.01 -14.91 -3.06
C GLY A 37 -11.79 -15.70 -3.51
N GLY A 38 -11.51 -15.62 -4.81
CA GLY A 38 -10.33 -16.21 -5.42
C GLY A 38 -9.09 -15.35 -5.27
N GLY A 39 -7.93 -16.00 -5.17
CA GLY A 39 -6.62 -15.33 -5.08
C GLY A 39 -6.33 -14.70 -3.72
N ARG A 40 -5.11 -14.18 -3.56
CA ARG A 40 -4.57 -13.75 -2.25
C ARG A 40 -4.52 -12.25 -2.02
N PHE A 41 -4.54 -11.45 -3.08
CA PHE A 41 -4.19 -10.02 -2.99
C PHE A 41 -5.12 -9.21 -2.07
N HIS A 42 -6.44 -9.37 -2.20
CA HIS A 42 -7.40 -8.66 -1.36
C HIS A 42 -7.34 -9.12 0.10
N ALA A 43 -7.16 -10.42 0.35
CA ALA A 43 -7.01 -10.95 1.70
C ALA A 43 -5.72 -10.46 2.37
N LEU A 44 -4.62 -10.40 1.63
CA LEU A 44 -3.36 -9.79 2.10
C LEU A 44 -3.55 -8.33 2.45
N GLY A 45 -4.19 -7.55 1.57
CA GLY A 45 -4.44 -6.15 1.85
C GLY A 45 -5.38 -5.94 3.03
N LEU A 46 -6.37 -6.82 3.23
CA LEU A 46 -7.25 -6.82 4.40
C LEU A 46 -6.48 -7.07 5.70
N ALA A 47 -5.63 -8.10 5.72
CA ALA A 47 -4.75 -8.40 6.85
C ALA A 47 -3.81 -7.22 7.16
N LEU A 48 -3.23 -6.59 6.13
CA LEU A 48 -2.36 -5.42 6.28
C LEU A 48 -3.11 -4.14 6.68
N ALA A 49 -4.38 -4.00 6.30
CA ALA A 49 -5.20 -2.83 6.59
C ALA A 49 -5.76 -2.86 8.03
N THR A 50 -6.00 -4.05 8.57
CA THR A 50 -6.68 -4.25 9.86
C THR A 50 -5.76 -4.80 10.94
N SER A 51 -4.62 -5.41 10.56
CA SER A 51 -3.71 -6.12 11.46
C SER A 51 -4.42 -7.20 12.29
N LYS A 52 -5.46 -7.83 11.71
CA LYS A 52 -6.27 -8.89 12.32
C LYS A 52 -6.08 -10.22 11.58
N PRO A 53 -6.21 -11.36 12.28
CA PRO A 53 -6.28 -12.68 11.68
C PRO A 53 -7.23 -12.73 10.50
N THR A 54 -6.75 -13.25 9.36
CA THR A 54 -7.54 -13.28 8.12
C THR A 54 -7.51 -14.66 7.49
N VAL A 55 -8.70 -15.25 7.30
CA VAL A 55 -8.89 -16.53 6.61
C VAL A 55 -9.50 -16.25 5.24
N VAL A 56 -8.94 -16.88 4.20
CA VAL A 56 -9.52 -16.92 2.86
C VAL A 56 -10.39 -18.15 2.75
N ALA A 57 -11.64 -17.99 2.33
CA ALA A 57 -12.49 -19.06 1.80
C ALA A 57 -12.54 -18.91 0.28
N ASP A 58 -11.81 -19.77 -0.43
CA ASP A 58 -11.74 -19.75 -1.88
C ASP A 58 -12.82 -20.70 -2.46
N PRO A 59 -13.89 -20.16 -3.10
CA PRO A 59 -14.97 -20.99 -3.62
C PRO A 59 -14.56 -21.77 -4.88
N TYR A 60 -13.50 -21.36 -5.57
CA TYR A 60 -13.00 -22.02 -6.77
C TYR A 60 -12.12 -23.21 -6.41
N GLU A 61 -11.22 -23.01 -5.44
CA GLU A 61 -10.32 -24.07 -4.94
C GLU A 61 -10.98 -24.96 -3.87
N LYS A 62 -12.17 -24.57 -3.38
CA LYS A 62 -12.94 -25.26 -2.33
C LYS A 62 -12.12 -25.52 -1.07
N ARG A 63 -11.29 -24.56 -0.67
CA ARG A 63 -10.45 -24.64 0.53
C ARG A 63 -10.48 -23.33 1.31
N ALA A 64 -10.21 -23.45 2.60
CA ALA A 64 -9.97 -22.31 3.47
C ALA A 64 -8.53 -22.34 3.98
N TYR A 65 -7.88 -21.17 4.04
CA TYR A 65 -6.50 -21.04 4.50
C TYR A 65 -6.24 -19.67 5.13
N GLN A 66 -5.33 -19.61 6.10
CA GLN A 66 -4.86 -18.36 6.70
C GLN A 66 -3.86 -17.66 5.78
N ILE A 67 -3.75 -16.34 5.92
CA ILE A 67 -2.82 -15.50 5.13
C ILE A 67 -1.85 -14.69 6.01
N ASP A 68 -1.86 -14.94 7.32
CA ASP A 68 -1.12 -14.15 8.32
C ASP A 68 0.40 -14.22 8.10
N GLU A 69 0.94 -15.39 7.77
CA GLU A 69 2.37 -15.56 7.49
C GLU A 69 2.81 -14.78 6.25
N GLU A 70 2.02 -14.84 5.17
CA GLU A 70 2.30 -14.06 3.97
C GLU A 70 2.15 -12.56 4.20
N ALA A 71 1.17 -12.13 5.00
CA ALA A 71 1.03 -10.73 5.39
C ALA A 71 2.25 -10.25 6.19
N GLN A 72 2.73 -11.05 7.16
CA GLN A 72 3.97 -10.74 7.90
C GLN A 72 5.20 -10.68 6.98
N LYS A 73 5.29 -11.57 5.99
CA LYS A 73 6.35 -11.53 4.98
C LYS A 73 6.33 -10.22 4.20
N ILE A 74 5.15 -9.78 3.75
CA ILE A 74 5.01 -8.48 3.08
C ILE A 74 5.42 -7.35 4.00
N GLN A 75 4.98 -7.32 5.26
CA GLN A 75 5.39 -6.27 6.22
C GLN A 75 6.90 -6.18 6.37
N LYS A 76 7.60 -7.32 6.48
CA LYS A 76 9.08 -7.35 6.54
C LYS A 76 9.72 -6.78 5.27
N GLN A 77 9.18 -7.13 4.11
CA GLN A 77 9.64 -6.59 2.82
C GLN A 77 9.41 -5.07 2.73
N ARG A 78 8.25 -4.59 3.18
CA ARG A 78 7.93 -3.16 3.21
C ARG A 78 8.88 -2.40 4.13
N TRP A 79 9.17 -2.95 5.30
CA TRP A 79 10.14 -2.37 6.22
C TRP A 79 11.54 -2.28 5.59
N ALA A 80 11.99 -3.34 4.90
CA ALA A 80 13.26 -3.31 4.18
C ALA A 80 13.30 -2.20 3.12
N SER A 81 12.22 -2.02 2.34
CA SER A 81 12.10 -0.95 1.35
C SER A 81 12.16 0.45 2.00
N ILE A 82 11.53 0.64 3.16
CA ILE A 82 11.62 1.90 3.92
C ILE A 82 13.05 2.16 4.39
N GLN A 83 13.73 1.13 4.92
CA GLN A 83 15.12 1.24 5.38
C GLN A 83 16.10 1.56 4.25
N GLU A 84 15.86 1.03 3.06
CA GLU A 84 16.62 1.39 1.87
C GLU A 84 16.33 2.83 1.45
N ALA A 85 15.06 3.24 1.42
CA ALA A 85 14.66 4.60 1.07
C ALA A 85 15.13 5.68 2.05
N HIS A 86 15.38 5.37 3.33
CA HIS A 86 16.01 6.34 4.24
C HIS A 86 17.36 6.86 3.73
N LYS A 87 18.10 6.01 3.00
CA LYS A 87 19.43 6.31 2.43
C LYS A 87 19.34 7.07 1.10
N ALA A 88 18.18 7.09 0.46
CA ALA A 88 17.94 7.79 -0.79
C ALA A 88 18.10 9.31 -0.62
N LYS A 89 18.65 9.97 -1.64
CA LYS A 89 18.75 11.43 -1.71
C LYS A 89 17.69 11.99 -2.65
N THR A 90 17.49 11.33 -3.79
CA THR A 90 16.56 11.75 -4.83
C THR A 90 15.32 10.87 -4.87
N PHE A 91 14.16 11.49 -4.84
CA PHE A 91 12.84 10.85 -4.91
C PHE A 91 12.06 11.28 -6.15
N ALA A 92 11.35 10.33 -6.77
CA ALA A 92 10.28 10.64 -7.70
C ALA A 92 8.93 10.27 -7.09
N VAL A 93 8.03 11.26 -6.99
CA VAL A 93 6.66 11.07 -6.55
C VAL A 93 5.78 10.87 -7.77
N LEU A 94 5.25 9.66 -7.92
CA LEU A 94 4.49 9.22 -9.08
C LEU A 94 3.02 9.58 -8.93
N VAL A 95 2.47 10.31 -9.90
CA VAL A 95 1.04 10.63 -10.03
C VAL A 95 0.46 9.83 -11.19
N GLY A 96 -0.55 9.01 -10.91
CA GLY A 96 -1.27 8.24 -11.93
C GLY A 96 -2.16 9.12 -12.81
N LEU A 97 -2.08 8.93 -14.12
CA LEU A 97 -2.95 9.64 -15.09
C LEU A 97 -4.25 8.87 -15.43
N LYS A 98 -4.43 7.65 -14.88
CA LYS A 98 -5.66 6.88 -15.06
C LYS A 98 -6.80 7.44 -14.18
N PRO A 99 -8.06 7.42 -14.65
CA PRO A 99 -9.21 7.73 -13.82
C PRO A 99 -9.19 6.93 -12.51
N GLY A 100 -9.45 7.59 -11.38
CA GLY A 100 -9.40 6.99 -10.04
C GLY A 100 -7.99 6.81 -9.44
N GLN A 101 -6.91 7.14 -10.15
CA GLN A 101 -5.53 7.05 -9.66
C GLN A 101 -4.80 8.40 -9.59
N LYS A 102 -5.47 9.50 -9.98
CA LYS A 102 -4.89 10.84 -9.99
C LYS A 102 -4.99 11.49 -8.61
N ARG A 103 -3.96 11.28 -7.79
CA ARG A 103 -3.83 11.83 -6.43
C ARG A 103 -2.76 12.94 -6.39
N LEU A 104 -3.05 14.05 -7.08
CA LEU A 104 -2.08 15.15 -7.27
C LEU A 104 -1.82 15.90 -5.97
N GLU A 105 -2.86 16.23 -5.20
CA GLU A 105 -2.72 16.97 -3.94
C GLU A 105 -1.86 16.19 -2.92
N GLU A 106 -2.09 14.89 -2.81
CA GLU A 106 -1.30 14.03 -1.93
C GLU A 106 0.14 13.88 -2.42
N ALA A 107 0.36 13.87 -3.74
CA ALA A 107 1.70 13.85 -4.32
C ALA A 107 2.47 15.15 -4.05
N LEU A 108 1.81 16.31 -4.18
CA LEU A 108 2.41 17.60 -3.84
C LEU A 108 2.74 17.69 -2.35
N THR A 109 1.83 17.22 -1.50
CA THR A 109 2.03 17.20 -0.04
C THR A 109 3.23 16.33 0.36
N VAL A 110 3.35 15.13 -0.19
CA VAL A 110 4.48 14.24 0.15
C VAL A 110 5.81 14.73 -0.44
N ARG A 111 5.78 15.37 -1.62
CA ARG A 111 6.97 16.04 -2.17
C ARG A 111 7.48 17.12 -1.23
N GLU A 112 6.58 18.00 -0.76
CA GLU A 112 6.97 19.08 0.17
C GLU A 112 7.57 18.53 1.47
N LYS A 113 7.00 17.44 2.00
CA LYS A 113 7.55 16.77 3.20
C LYS A 113 8.94 16.17 2.95
N LEU A 114 9.17 15.57 1.78
CA LEU A 114 10.49 15.08 1.38
C LEU A 114 11.51 16.22 1.26
N GLU A 115 11.13 17.33 0.62
CA GLU A 115 11.98 18.53 0.49
C GLU A 115 12.35 19.12 1.86
N LYS A 116 11.37 19.24 2.76
CA LYS A 116 11.59 19.68 4.16
C LYS A 116 12.52 18.75 4.95
N ALA A 117 12.53 17.46 4.61
CA ALA A 117 13.45 16.47 5.17
C ALA A 117 14.84 16.45 4.49
N GLY A 118 15.13 17.42 3.61
CA GLY A 118 16.42 17.56 2.93
C GLY A 118 16.63 16.55 1.80
N LYS A 119 15.54 16.07 1.18
CA LYS A 119 15.59 15.19 -0.01
C LYS A 119 15.26 15.98 -1.27
N ASP A 120 15.89 15.64 -2.38
CA ASP A 120 15.48 16.16 -3.70
C ASP A 120 14.23 15.39 -4.15
N ALA A 121 13.11 16.06 -4.43
CA ALA A 121 11.86 15.38 -4.77
C ALA A 121 11.17 15.97 -6.00
N TYR A 122 10.83 15.12 -6.96
CA TYR A 122 10.23 15.53 -8.25
C TYR A 122 8.88 14.86 -8.48
N ILE A 123 7.92 15.58 -9.08
CA ILE A 123 6.63 15.00 -9.48
C ILE A 123 6.74 14.38 -10.87
N PHE A 124 6.42 13.10 -10.99
CA PHE A 124 6.36 12.41 -12.28
C PHE A 124 4.91 12.03 -12.56
N ALA A 125 4.31 12.65 -13.58
CA ALA A 125 2.97 12.31 -14.04
C ALA A 125 3.05 11.19 -15.08
N ILE A 126 2.44 10.04 -14.79
CA ILE A 126 2.60 8.85 -15.62
C ILE A 126 1.30 8.06 -15.77
N ARG A 127 1.08 7.50 -16.96
CA ARG A 127 -0.09 6.66 -17.24
C ARG A 127 0.11 5.22 -16.83
N GLU A 128 1.27 4.63 -17.14
CA GLU A 128 1.62 3.24 -16.82
C GLU A 128 2.91 3.21 -16.00
N ILE A 129 2.88 2.64 -14.81
CA ILE A 129 4.06 2.47 -13.96
C ILE A 129 4.61 1.07 -14.21
N THR A 130 5.76 0.98 -14.85
CA THR A 130 6.41 -0.28 -15.21
C THR A 130 7.85 -0.33 -14.71
N PRO A 131 8.46 -1.53 -14.57
CA PRO A 131 9.87 -1.64 -14.19
C PRO A 131 10.82 -0.90 -15.15
N GLU A 132 10.52 -0.90 -16.44
CA GLU A 132 11.31 -0.23 -17.48
C GLU A 132 11.38 1.28 -17.24
N MET A 133 10.23 1.90 -16.92
CA MET A 133 10.20 3.32 -16.60
C MET A 133 11.09 3.67 -15.40
N VAL A 134 11.16 2.82 -14.38
CA VAL A 134 12.06 3.04 -13.24
C VAL A 134 13.53 2.99 -13.65
N MET A 135 13.89 2.17 -14.65
CA MET A 135 15.25 2.07 -15.18
C MET A 135 15.66 3.30 -16.02
N ASP A 136 14.71 3.96 -16.67
CA ASP A 136 14.97 5.16 -17.50
C ASP A 136 15.45 6.38 -16.67
N PHE A 137 15.27 6.36 -15.35
CA PHE A 137 15.70 7.43 -14.45
C PHE A 137 16.76 6.94 -13.45
N PRO A 138 18.02 6.75 -13.88
CA PRO A 138 19.07 6.19 -13.03
C PRO A 138 19.39 7.07 -11.82
N THR A 139 19.18 8.39 -11.91
CA THR A 139 19.45 9.38 -10.84
C THR A 139 18.39 9.42 -9.72
N VAL A 140 17.24 8.78 -9.92
CA VAL A 140 16.21 8.66 -8.86
C VAL A 140 16.55 7.47 -7.97
N ASP A 141 16.69 7.68 -6.67
CA ASP A 141 17.09 6.61 -5.74
C ASP A 141 15.86 5.82 -5.26
N ALA A 142 14.73 6.49 -5.03
CA ALA A 142 13.51 5.89 -4.53
C ALA A 142 12.25 6.56 -5.12
N TYR A 143 11.14 5.83 -5.09
CA TYR A 143 9.87 6.26 -5.66
C TYR A 143 8.78 6.27 -4.59
N VAL A 144 7.89 7.25 -4.66
CA VAL A 144 6.66 7.30 -3.87
C VAL A 144 5.48 7.17 -4.82
N ASN A 145 4.70 6.11 -4.68
CA ASN A 145 3.55 5.84 -5.53
C ASN A 145 2.27 6.41 -4.90
N THR A 146 1.65 7.39 -5.57
CA THR A 146 0.31 7.88 -5.22
C THR A 146 -0.78 7.37 -6.17
N ALA A 147 -0.45 6.48 -7.10
CA ALA A 147 -1.41 5.85 -8.02
C ALA A 147 -2.04 4.58 -7.40
N CYS A 148 -2.09 3.48 -8.14
CA CYS A 148 -2.62 2.21 -7.64
C CYS A 148 -1.72 1.63 -6.54
N PRO A 149 -2.21 1.44 -5.30
CA PRO A 149 -1.38 1.01 -4.18
C PRO A 149 -0.89 -0.44 -4.30
N ARG A 150 -1.52 -1.26 -5.16
CA ARG A 150 -1.05 -2.61 -5.51
C ARG A 150 0.37 -2.61 -6.07
N ILE A 151 0.74 -1.58 -6.82
CA ILE A 151 2.06 -1.49 -7.47
C ILE A 151 3.15 -1.51 -6.40
N SER A 152 2.98 -0.74 -5.32
CA SER A 152 3.93 -0.70 -4.22
C SER A 152 4.01 -2.05 -3.50
N LEU A 153 2.88 -2.70 -3.21
CA LEU A 153 2.90 -4.00 -2.54
C LEU A 153 3.57 -5.10 -3.37
N ASP A 154 3.31 -5.15 -4.68
CA ASP A 154 3.94 -6.12 -5.59
C ASP A 154 5.40 -5.77 -5.89
N ALA A 155 5.86 -4.57 -5.49
CA ALA A 155 7.11 -4.00 -5.95
C ALA A 155 8.38 -4.79 -5.63
N PRO A 156 8.54 -5.41 -4.44
CA PRO A 156 9.77 -6.14 -4.10
C PRO A 156 10.14 -7.26 -5.09
N SER A 157 9.17 -7.73 -5.89
CA SER A 157 9.39 -8.75 -6.92
C SER A 157 9.63 -8.19 -8.33
N LYS A 158 9.44 -6.87 -8.54
CA LYS A 158 9.35 -6.26 -9.88
C LYS A 158 10.28 -5.07 -10.08
N PHE A 159 10.59 -4.30 -9.05
CA PHE A 159 11.40 -3.09 -9.16
C PHE A 159 12.72 -3.25 -8.42
N GLN A 160 13.78 -2.74 -9.03
CA GLN A 160 15.12 -2.77 -8.47
C GLN A 160 15.38 -1.64 -7.45
N LYS A 161 14.50 -0.65 -7.41
CA LYS A 161 14.57 0.51 -6.51
C LYS A 161 13.35 0.54 -5.59
N PRO A 162 13.46 1.10 -4.36
CA PRO A 162 12.33 1.21 -3.45
C PRO A 162 11.13 1.93 -4.07
N MET A 163 9.97 1.29 -4.01
CA MET A 163 8.68 1.83 -4.48
C MET A 163 7.72 1.88 -3.29
N LEU A 164 7.67 3.02 -2.62
CA LEU A 164 6.92 3.23 -1.39
C LEU A 164 5.45 3.53 -1.65
N THR A 165 4.60 3.26 -0.68
CA THR A 165 3.28 3.90 -0.56
C THR A 165 3.43 5.30 0.04
N LEU A 166 2.37 6.08 0.02
CA LEU A 166 2.35 7.40 0.66
C LEU A 166 2.68 7.31 2.16
N ASN A 167 2.04 6.40 2.89
CA ASN A 167 2.25 6.28 4.34
C ASN A 167 3.67 5.80 4.69
N GLU A 168 4.27 4.97 3.85
CA GLU A 168 5.66 4.56 4.02
C GLU A 168 6.64 5.70 3.79
N ALA A 169 6.36 6.59 2.84
CA ALA A 169 7.14 7.82 2.67
C ALA A 169 7.05 8.73 3.89
N LEU A 170 5.89 8.79 4.57
CA LEU A 170 5.74 9.51 5.85
C LEU A 170 6.61 8.90 6.97
N VAL A 171 6.80 7.57 6.97
CA VAL A 171 7.76 6.93 7.88
C VAL A 171 9.20 7.35 7.55
N VAL A 172 9.55 7.41 6.26
CA VAL A 172 10.90 7.81 5.81
C VAL A 172 11.27 9.22 6.29
N VAL A 173 10.32 10.17 6.24
CA VAL A 173 10.53 11.56 6.67
C VAL A 173 10.28 11.78 8.17
N GLY A 174 9.94 10.73 8.93
CA GLY A 174 9.77 10.81 10.40
C GLY A 174 8.46 11.42 10.87
N GLU A 175 7.45 11.54 10.00
CA GLU A 175 6.13 12.11 10.33
C GLU A 175 5.24 11.13 11.08
N ILE A 176 5.40 9.83 10.82
CA ILE A 176 4.76 8.75 11.59
C ILE A 176 5.78 7.65 11.87
N SER A 177 5.57 6.89 12.95
CA SER A 177 6.42 5.73 13.23
C SER A 177 5.99 4.48 12.46
N TRP A 178 6.91 3.53 12.25
CA TRP A 178 6.58 2.21 11.70
C TRP A 178 5.47 1.50 12.50
N LYS A 179 5.55 1.57 13.83
CA LYS A 179 4.55 0.97 14.73
C LYS A 179 3.17 1.58 14.50
N GLU A 180 3.11 2.89 14.31
CA GLU A 180 1.86 3.60 14.01
C GLU A 180 1.30 3.20 12.65
N LEU A 181 2.14 3.06 11.62
CA LEU A 181 1.73 2.56 10.31
C LEU A 181 1.14 1.15 10.40
N CYS A 182 1.81 0.22 11.10
CA CYS A 182 1.29 -1.13 11.32
C CYS A 182 -0.05 -1.13 12.06
N LYS A 183 -0.31 -0.16 12.95
CA LYS A 183 -1.59 -0.05 13.66
C LYS A 183 -2.70 0.55 12.80
N LYS A 184 -2.41 1.60 12.02
CA LYS A 184 -3.37 2.28 11.14
C LYS A 184 -3.70 1.47 9.88
N GLY A 185 -2.81 0.55 9.51
CA GLY A 185 -2.85 -0.20 8.27
C GLY A 185 -2.17 0.54 7.12
N PHE A 186 -1.73 -0.22 6.12
CA PHE A 186 -0.89 0.28 5.03
C PHE A 186 -1.63 1.19 4.02
N PHE A 187 -2.96 1.27 4.09
CA PHE A 187 -3.84 1.99 3.16
C PHE A 187 -4.77 2.95 3.87
#